data_AF-A0A1C5DS35-F1
#
_entry.id   AF-A0A1C5DS35-F1
#
_cell.length_a   1.000
_cell.length_b   1.000
_cell.length_c   1.000
_cell.angle_alpha   90.00
_cell.angle_beta   90.00
_cell.angle_gamma   90.00
#
_symmetry.space_group_name_H-M   'P 1'
#
loop_
_entity.id
_entity.type
_entity.pdbx_description
1 polymer ?
#
loop_
_entity_poly.entity_id
_entity_poly.type
_entity_poly.pdbx_seq_one_letter_code
_entity_poly.pdbx_strand_id
1 'polypeptide(L)'
;MAALLRPGGLLIAETVPADVDERAQVEVVDVTAGPGARGGTFPWARLGTPALLRRARGAGWRRVAQWGAGGRCFAALRTRSASSAAEPPKSTAVISSQRVRKPSGDRPVANR
;
A
#
# COMPACT_ATOMS: atom_id res chain seq x y z
N MET A 1 7.23 19.01 3.37
CA MET A 1 6.68 17.97 4.26
C MET A 1 7.79 16.96 4.55
N ALA A 2 8.29 16.88 5.78
CA ALA A 2 9.29 15.85 6.10
C ALA A 2 8.61 14.47 6.08
N ALA A 3 9.09 13.57 5.23
CA ALA A 3 8.58 12.20 5.19
C ALA A 3 9.21 11.41 6.36
N LEU A 4 8.45 11.15 7.41
CA LEU A 4 8.92 10.42 8.60
C LEU A 4 9.20 8.93 8.32
N LEU A 5 8.60 8.37 7.27
CA LEU A 5 8.73 6.96 6.92
C LEU A 5 9.45 6.78 5.59
N ARG A 6 10.38 5.81 5.55
CA ARG A 6 10.88 5.24 4.29
C ARG A 6 9.76 4.51 3.52
N PRO A 7 9.89 4.28 2.21
CA PRO A 7 8.96 3.44 1.45
C PRO A 7 8.75 2.07 2.13
N GLY A 8 7.48 1.65 2.27
CA GLY A 8 7.11 0.44 2.99
C GLY A 8 7.19 0.53 4.52
N GLY A 9 7.47 1.72 5.09
CA GLY A 9 7.50 1.97 6.53
C GLY A 9 6.19 1.61 7.24
N LEU A 10 6.27 1.38 8.55
CA LEU A 10 5.18 0.93 9.41
C LEU A 10 4.70 2.07 10.30
N LEU A 11 3.39 2.31 10.30
CA LEU A 11 2.68 3.11 11.29
C LEU A 11 1.88 2.18 12.18
N ILE A 12 2.04 2.29 13.50
CA ILE A 12 1.16 1.67 14.49
C ILE A 12 0.37 2.80 15.14
N ALA A 13 -0.95 2.72 15.11
CA ALA A 13 -1.85 3.69 15.71
C ALA A 13 -2.76 2.99 16.70
N GLU A 14 -2.89 3.57 17.89
CA GLU A 14 -4.00 3.28 18.79
C GLU A 14 -5.26 3.97 18.27
N THR A 15 -6.41 3.31 18.45
CA THR A 15 -7.72 3.79 18.03
C THR A 15 -8.74 3.61 19.15
N VAL A 16 -9.78 4.43 19.08
CA VAL A 16 -10.93 4.35 20.00
C VAL A 16 -11.77 3.11 19.66
N PRO A 17 -12.33 2.40 20.65
CA PRO A 17 -13.24 1.26 20.44
C PRO A 17 -14.66 1.68 19.99
N ALA A 18 -14.77 2.61 19.05
CA ALA A 18 -16.00 3.09 18.44
C ALA A 18 -15.70 3.66 17.04
N ASP A 19 -16.69 3.77 16.14
CA ASP A 19 -16.48 4.44 14.84
C ASP A 19 -16.50 5.97 14.99
N VAL A 20 -15.40 6.50 15.52
CA VAL A 20 -15.19 7.94 15.71
C VAL A 20 -14.32 8.48 14.58
N ASP A 21 -14.67 9.65 14.05
CA ASP A 21 -13.85 10.42 13.09
C ASP A 21 -13.83 11.90 13.47
N GLU A 22 -13.20 12.22 14.60
CA GLU A 22 -13.09 13.59 15.12
C GLU A 22 -11.77 14.21 14.69
N ARG A 23 -11.82 15.44 14.17
CA ARG A 23 -10.68 16.18 13.64
C ARG A 23 -10.80 17.66 14.01
N ALA A 24 -9.71 18.25 14.47
CA ALA A 24 -9.67 19.66 14.84
C ALA A 24 -8.31 20.26 14.48
N GLN A 25 -8.27 21.58 14.34
CA GLN A 25 -7.02 22.35 14.48
C GLN A 25 -6.90 22.71 15.95
N VAL A 26 -5.80 22.33 16.58
CA VAL A 26 -5.56 22.58 18.00
C VAL A 26 -4.30 23.41 18.16
N GLU A 27 -4.24 24.20 19.21
CA GLU A 27 -3.05 24.94 19.64
C GLU A 27 -2.65 24.47 21.02
N VAL A 28 -1.34 24.38 21.29
CA VAL A 28 -0.83 24.21 22.65
C VAL A 28 -0.73 25.60 23.26
N VAL A 29 -1.43 25.77 24.38
CA VAL A 29 -1.42 27.01 25.16
C VAL A 29 -0.60 26.81 26.42
N ASP A 30 0.34 27.71 26.70
CA ASP A 30 0.97 27.77 28.01
C ASP A 30 -0.01 28.46 28.97
N VAL A 31 -0.43 27.72 30.00
CA VAL A 31 -1.37 28.21 31.01
C VAL A 31 -0.69 29.02 32.12
N THR A 32 0.64 29.02 32.16
CA THR A 32 1.46 29.71 33.18
C THR A 32 2.03 31.03 32.68
N ALA A 33 2.33 31.12 31.39
CA ALA A 33 2.61 32.38 30.72
C ALA A 33 1.30 33.10 30.43
N GLY A 34 1.24 34.42 30.70
CA GLY A 34 0.04 35.24 30.49
C GLY A 34 -0.55 35.14 29.07
N PRO A 35 -1.74 35.69 28.84
CA PRO A 35 -2.46 35.57 27.56
C PRO A 35 -1.58 36.05 26.39
N GLY A 36 -0.99 35.11 25.66
CA GLY A 36 -0.05 35.41 24.56
C GLY A 36 0.95 34.31 24.22
N ALA A 37 1.26 33.39 25.15
CA ALA A 37 2.13 32.24 24.89
C ALA A 37 1.36 31.09 24.22
N ARG A 38 1.00 31.28 22.95
CA ARG A 38 0.33 30.26 22.13
C ARG A 38 1.27 29.75 21.04
N GLY A 39 1.38 28.43 20.93
CA GLY A 39 2.08 27.79 19.81
C GLY A 39 1.29 27.87 18.51
N GLY A 40 1.92 27.49 17.39
CA GLY A 40 1.21 27.37 16.11
C GLY A 40 0.15 26.27 16.12
N THR A 41 -0.95 26.47 15.38
CA THR A 41 -2.01 25.46 15.25
C THR A 41 -1.53 24.24 14.46
N PHE A 42 -1.95 23.05 14.88
CA PHE A 42 -1.68 21.80 14.16
C PHE A 42 -2.90 20.89 14.13
N PRO A 43 -2.99 19.99 13.13
CA PRO A 43 -4.09 19.05 13.04
C PRO A 43 -4.01 18.00 14.14
N TRP A 44 -5.14 17.76 14.80
CA TRP A 44 -5.34 16.66 15.74
C TRP A 44 -6.55 15.83 15.33
N ALA A 45 -6.52 14.54 15.67
CA ALA A 45 -7.62 13.64 15.40
C ALA A 45 -7.77 12.56 16.47
N ARG A 46 -9.03 12.22 16.77
CA ARG A 46 -9.42 11.03 17.54
C ARG A 46 -10.21 10.12 16.62
N LEU A 47 -9.67 8.94 16.36
CA LEU A 47 -10.21 8.02 15.35
C LEU A 47 -10.49 6.64 15.93
N GLY A 48 -11.60 6.05 15.48
CA GLY A 48 -11.85 4.63 15.51
C GLY A 48 -11.07 3.88 14.45
N THR A 49 -10.91 2.57 14.62
CA THR A 49 -10.29 1.72 13.57
C THR A 49 -11.03 1.82 12.22
N PRO A 50 -12.37 1.77 12.15
CA PRO A 50 -13.06 1.88 10.86
C PRO A 50 -12.77 3.20 10.14
N ALA A 51 -12.86 4.34 10.85
CA ALA A 51 -12.52 5.66 10.33
C ALA A 51 -11.07 5.77 9.86
N LEU A 52 -10.11 5.30 10.68
CA LEU A 52 -8.70 5.26 10.31
C LEU A 52 -8.49 4.49 9.00
N LEU A 53 -9.12 3.33 8.83
CA LEU A 53 -8.98 2.51 7.62
C LEU A 53 -9.62 3.15 6.39
N ARG A 54 -10.74 3.87 6.52
CA ARG A 54 -11.31 4.66 5.41
C ARG A 54 -10.32 5.71 4.92
N ARG A 55 -9.71 6.47 5.84
CA ARG A 55 -8.73 7.52 5.48
C ARG A 55 -7.42 6.95 4.96
N ALA A 56 -6.94 5.87 5.55
CA ALA A 56 -5.73 5.17 5.11
C ALA A 56 -5.80 4.77 3.62
N ARG A 57 -6.96 4.27 3.16
CA ARG A 57 -7.16 3.87 1.75
C ARG A 57 -6.96 5.04 0.79
N GLY A 58 -7.54 6.21 1.08
CA GLY A 58 -7.39 7.41 0.24
C GLY A 58 -5.98 7.98 0.25
N ALA A 59 -5.21 7.74 1.32
CA ALA A 59 -3.86 8.24 1.49
C ALA A 59 -2.76 7.26 1.02
N GLY A 60 -3.12 6.18 0.32
CA GLY A 60 -2.14 5.21 -0.20
C GLY A 60 -1.55 4.27 0.86
N TRP A 61 -2.26 4.06 1.98
CA TRP A 61 -1.86 3.13 3.03
C TRP A 61 -2.64 1.82 2.94
N ARG A 62 -2.01 0.74 3.42
CA ARG A 62 -2.60 -0.59 3.53
C ARG A 62 -2.55 -1.07 4.97
N ARG A 63 -3.67 -1.58 5.48
CA ARG A 63 -3.69 -2.30 6.76
C ARG A 63 -2.88 -3.59 6.65
N VAL A 64 -2.03 -3.84 7.65
CA VAL A 64 -1.28 -5.08 7.79
C VAL A 64 -1.61 -5.85 9.06
N ALA A 65 -2.10 -5.18 10.10
CA ALA A 65 -2.62 -5.83 11.30
C ALA A 65 -3.66 -4.96 12.01
N GLN A 66 -4.46 -5.59 12.87
CA GLN A 66 -5.35 -4.95 13.84
C GLN A 66 -5.41 -5.87 15.06
N TRP A 67 -5.34 -5.32 16.26
CA TRP A 67 -5.42 -6.09 17.50
C TRP A 67 -5.99 -5.24 18.63
N GLY A 68 -6.36 -5.90 19.73
CA GLY A 68 -6.70 -5.25 20.98
C GLY A 68 -5.71 -5.64 22.08
N ALA A 69 -5.48 -4.74 23.04
CA ALA A 69 -4.69 -5.03 24.24
C ALA A 69 -5.19 -4.15 25.39
N GLY A 70 -5.56 -4.77 26.52
CA GLY A 70 -6.02 -4.03 27.71
C GLY A 70 -7.20 -3.09 27.43
N GLY A 71 -8.18 -3.51 26.63
CA GLY A 71 -9.34 -2.68 26.27
C GLY A 71 -9.08 -1.60 25.21
N ARG A 72 -7.85 -1.48 24.72
CA ARG A 72 -7.45 -0.52 23.68
C ARG A 72 -7.43 -1.20 22.32
N CYS A 73 -7.72 -0.47 21.26
CA CYS A 73 -7.64 -0.96 19.88
C CYS A 73 -6.40 -0.41 19.18
N PHE A 74 -5.80 -1.22 18.30
CA PHE A 74 -4.64 -0.84 17.52
C PHE A 74 -4.77 -1.29 16.07
N ALA A 75 -4.18 -0.51 15.16
CA ALA A 75 -4.02 -0.87 13.77
C ALA A 75 -2.59 -0.59 13.30
N ALA A 76 -2.06 -1.50 12.48
CA ALA A 76 -0.80 -1.31 11.79
C ALA A 76 -1.05 -1.06 10.29
N LEU A 77 -0.44 0.00 9.76
CA LEU A 77 -0.54 0.44 8.38
C LEU A 77 0.85 0.49 7.73
N ARG A 78 0.96 0.12 6.46
CA ARG A 78 2.15 0.37 5.64
C ARG A 78 1.83 1.29 4.48
N THR A 79 2.78 2.14 4.12
CA THR A 79 2.72 2.85 2.83
C THR A 79 2.76 1.82 1.72
N ARG A 80 1.94 2.00 0.69
CA ARG A 80 2.11 1.23 -0.53
C ARG A 80 3.50 1.57 -1.07
N SER A 81 4.41 0.61 -1.03
CA SER A 81 5.56 0.67 -1.93
C SER A 81 4.97 0.73 -3.33
N ALA A 82 5.39 1.69 -4.15
CA ALA A 82 5.18 1.59 -5.58
C ALA A 82 5.66 0.19 -5.92
N SER A 83 4.74 -0.69 -6.32
CA SER A 83 5.10 -2.04 -6.72
C SER A 83 6.29 -1.87 -7.64
N SER A 84 7.42 -2.50 -7.34
CA SER A 84 8.27 -2.94 -8.43
C SER A 84 7.30 -3.75 -9.29
N ALA A 85 6.81 -3.13 -10.37
CA ALA A 85 5.92 -3.80 -11.27
C ALA A 85 6.71 -5.04 -11.66
N ALA A 86 6.18 -6.22 -11.34
CA ALA A 86 6.74 -7.44 -11.88
C ALA A 86 6.89 -7.19 -13.37
N GLU A 87 8.11 -7.32 -13.88
CA GLU A 87 8.41 -7.19 -15.30
C GLU A 87 7.31 -7.93 -16.06
N PRO A 88 6.64 -7.28 -17.03
CA PRO A 88 5.51 -7.91 -17.70
C PRO A 88 5.96 -9.28 -18.21
N PRO A 89 5.17 -10.36 -18.00
CA PRO A 89 5.56 -11.67 -18.45
C PRO A 89 5.90 -11.54 -19.93
N LYS A 90 7.16 -11.83 -20.27
CA LYS A 90 7.70 -11.82 -21.62
C LYS A 90 6.70 -12.56 -22.49
N SER A 91 5.92 -11.81 -23.27
CA SER A 91 4.87 -12.36 -24.14
C SER A 91 5.45 -13.54 -24.90
N THR A 92 4.79 -14.68 -24.74
CA THR A 92 4.96 -15.94 -25.47
C THR A 92 5.87 -15.81 -26.68
N ALA A 93 7.03 -16.49 -26.62
CA ALA A 93 7.86 -16.70 -27.79
C ALA A 93 7.01 -17.37 -28.89
N VAL A 94 6.71 -16.62 -29.95
CA VAL A 94 6.12 -17.16 -31.17
C VAL A 94 7.22 -17.93 -31.88
N ILE A 95 7.41 -19.20 -31.53
CA ILE A 95 8.22 -20.11 -32.33
C ILE A 95 7.35 -20.50 -33.52
N SER A 96 7.40 -19.70 -34.58
CA SER A 96 6.85 -20.04 -35.89
C SER A 96 7.70 -21.17 -36.49
N SER A 97 7.31 -22.42 -36.26
CA SER A 97 7.94 -23.57 -36.89
C SER A 97 7.47 -23.67 -38.35
N GLN A 98 8.08 -22.91 -39.25
CA GLN A 98 7.99 -23.19 -40.69
C GLN A 98 8.88 -24.39 -40.99
N ARG A 99 8.38 -25.61 -40.74
CA ARG A 99 9.00 -26.81 -41.31
C ARG A 99 8.62 -26.87 -42.79
N VAL A 100 9.58 -26.49 -43.64
CA VAL A 100 9.60 -26.81 -45.07
C VAL A 100 9.33 -28.31 -45.24
N ARG A 101 8.32 -28.63 -46.05
CA ARG A 101 7.98 -30.00 -46.45
C ARG A 101 9.16 -30.58 -47.26
N LYS A 102 9.76 -31.67 -46.78
CA LYS A 102 10.73 -32.45 -47.57
C LYS A 102 10.07 -32.89 -48.88
N PRO A 103 10.74 -32.78 -50.04
CA PRO A 103 10.23 -33.39 -51.27
C PRO A 103 10.27 -34.91 -51.12
N SER A 104 9.23 -35.57 -51.65
CA SER A 104 9.14 -37.02 -51.76
C SER A 104 10.33 -37.52 -52.57
N GLY A 105 11.13 -38.42 -52.00
CA GLY A 105 12.17 -39.12 -52.72
C GLY A 105 11.56 -40.05 -53.77
N ASP A 106 12.14 -40.01 -54.97
CA ASP A 106 11.99 -41.02 -56.01
C ASP A 106 12.07 -42.43 -55.43
N ARG A 107 11.17 -43.31 -55.87
CA ARG A 107 11.31 -44.76 -55.70
C ARG A 107 11.89 -45.32 -57.00
N PRO A 108 13.09 -45.91 -57.00
CA PRO A 108 13.56 -46.68 -58.13
C PRO A 108 13.43 -48.20 -57.89
N VAL A 109 13.26 -48.91 -59.02
CA VAL A 109 13.63 -50.32 -59.34
C VAL A 109 12.71 -51.47 -58.91
N ALA A 110 12.18 -52.20 -59.92
CA ALA A 110 12.61 -53.56 -60.32
C ALA A 110 11.95 -53.88 -61.68
N ASN A 111 12.67 -54.00 -62.81
CA ASN A 111 13.66 -54.99 -63.29
C ASN A 111 13.02 -56.20 -64.00
N ARG A 112 13.43 -56.33 -65.28
CA ARG A 112 13.36 -57.45 -66.24
C ARG A 112 12.02 -57.80 -66.87
#